data_AF-A0A1V3C7Y2-F1
#
_entry.id   AF-A0A1V3C7Y2-F1
#
_cell.length_a   1.000
_cell.length_b   1.000
_cell.length_c   1.000
_cell.angle_alpha   90.00
_cell.angle_beta   90.00
_cell.angle_gamma   90.00
#
_symmetry.space_group_name_H-M   'P 1'
#
loop_
_entity.id
_entity.type
_entity.pdbx_description
1 polymer ?
#
loop_
_entity_poly.entity_id
_entity_poly.type
_entity_poly.pdbx_seq_one_letter_code
_entity_poly.pdbx_strand_id
1 'polypeptide(L)' 'MLKKTFAASAIVAAAAGVLFTGTPAMADDVFTSGNGSVLGGNQLVADLNVPVNVCGNAIAVLGVAGANCVDSGATVIED' A
#
# COMPACT_ATOMS: atom_id res chain seq x y z
N MET A 1 -16.00 39.60 31.19
CA MET A 1 -15.51 39.28 29.82
C MET A 1 -14.49 38.13 29.80
N LEU A 2 -13.72 37.93 30.87
CA LEU A 2 -12.72 36.85 31.01
C LEU A 2 -13.29 35.41 30.95
N LYS A 3 -14.58 35.21 31.25
CA LYS A 3 -15.22 33.89 31.21
C LYS A 3 -15.44 33.35 29.79
N LYS A 4 -15.57 34.24 28.80
CA LYS A 4 -15.80 33.87 27.39
C LYS A 4 -14.49 33.51 26.66
N THR A 5 -13.36 34.06 27.11
CA THR A 5 -12.04 33.79 26.53
C THR A 5 -11.50 32.42 26.96
N PHE A 6 -11.80 31.96 28.17
CA PHE A 6 -11.46 30.60 28.62
C PHE A 6 -12.28 29.51 27.93
N ALA A 7 -13.55 29.78 27.59
CA ALA A 7 -14.37 28.84 26.83
C ALA A 7 -13.87 28.70 25.38
N ALA A 8 -13.43 29.79 24.76
CA ALA A 8 -12.88 29.78 23.40
C ALA A 8 -11.53 29.04 23.32
N SER A 9 -10.65 29.19 24.32
CA SER A 9 -9.34 28.51 24.33
C SER A 9 -9.46 27.00 24.52
N ALA A 10 -10.46 26.53 25.28
CA ALA A 10 -10.72 25.09 25.44
C ALA A 10 -11.17 24.42 24.14
N ILE A 11 -11.96 25.12 23.31
CA ILE A 11 -12.43 24.61 22.02
C ILE A 11 -11.28 24.57 21.00
N VAL A 12 -10.41 25.59 20.98
CA VAL A 12 -9.22 25.62 20.12
C VAL A 12 -8.21 24.54 20.52
N ALA A 13 -8.01 24.30 21.82
CA ALA A 13 -7.14 23.23 22.30
C ALA A 13 -7.68 21.82 21.96
N ALA A 14 -8.99 21.61 22.03
CA ALA A 14 -9.61 20.35 21.65
C ALA A 14 -9.52 20.07 20.14
N ALA A 15 -9.74 21.10 19.30
CA ALA A 15 -9.61 20.96 17.85
C ALA A 15 -8.15 20.75 17.40
N ALA A 16 -7.19 21.45 18.02
CA ALA A 16 -5.77 21.22 17.77
C ALA A 16 -5.32 19.82 18.25
N GLY A 17 -5.85 19.34 19.39
CA GLY A 17 -5.56 17.99 19.89
C GLY A 17 -5.91 16.89 18.89
N VAL A 18 -7.06 16.99 18.20
CA VAL A 18 -7.50 16.01 17.19
C VAL A 18 -6.62 16.00 15.94
N LEU A 19 -6.06 17.15 15.54
CA LEU A 19 -5.15 17.26 14.38
C LEU A 19 -3.72 16.77 14.70
N PHE A 20 -3.30 16.85 15.98
CA PHE A 20 -1.97 16.42 16.44
C PHE A 20 -1.95 15.02 17.05
N THR A 21 -3.10 14.42 17.36
CA THR A 21 -3.18 12.97 17.52
C THR A 21 -3.04 12.35 16.14
N GLY A 22 -1.80 12.22 15.67
CA GLY A 22 -1.44 11.43 14.50
C GLY A 22 -1.79 9.96 14.75
N THR A 23 -3.08 9.66 14.82
CA THR A 23 -3.57 8.30 14.65
C THR A 23 -3.05 7.89 13.27
N PRO A 24 -2.22 6.84 13.17
CA PRO A 24 -1.84 6.35 11.86
C PRO A 24 -3.13 6.12 11.09
N ALA A 25 -3.24 6.72 9.91
CA ALA A 25 -4.23 6.28 8.94
C ALA A 25 -3.97 4.78 8.78
N MET A 26 -4.92 3.96 9.20
CA MET A 26 -4.86 2.51 9.11
C MET A 26 -4.74 2.17 7.62
N ALA A 27 -3.52 2.04 7.15
CA ALA A 27 -3.17 1.53 5.83
C ALA A 27 -2.20 0.35 5.96
N ASP A 28 -2.22 -0.34 7.12
CA ASP A 28 -1.38 -1.50 7.42
C ASP A 28 -2.17 -2.81 7.41
N ASP A 29 -3.31 -2.87 6.73
CA ASP A 29 -3.99 -4.15 6.57
C ASP A 29 -3.49 -4.79 5.28
N VAL A 30 -2.32 -5.43 5.36
CA VAL A 30 -1.79 -6.38 4.36
C VAL A 30 -2.70 -7.60 4.32
N PHE A 31 -3.85 -7.46 3.68
CA PHE A 31 -4.94 -8.42 3.80
C PHE A 31 -5.23 -9.14 2.49
N THR A 32 -5.27 -10.47 2.57
CA THR A 32 -5.79 -11.32 1.51
C THR A 32 -6.79 -12.29 2.10
N SER A 33 -7.99 -12.37 1.51
CA SER A 33 -9.00 -13.34 1.94
C SER A 33 -8.60 -14.78 1.56
N GLY A 34 -7.72 -14.97 0.57
CA GLY A 34 -7.27 -16.28 0.09
C GLY A 34 -8.37 -17.23 -0.43
N ASN A 35 -9.64 -16.84 -0.38
CA ASN A 35 -10.77 -17.74 -0.63
C ASN A 35 -10.79 -18.24 -2.07
N GLY A 36 -10.74 -19.56 -2.25
CA GLY A 36 -10.67 -20.22 -3.56
C GLY A 36 -9.33 -20.09 -4.29
N SER A 37 -8.26 -19.65 -3.62
CA SER A 37 -6.95 -19.48 -4.25
C SER A 37 -6.15 -20.77 -4.31
N VAL A 38 -5.52 -21.06 -5.46
CA VAL A 38 -4.62 -22.21 -5.64
C VAL A 38 -3.14 -21.82 -5.47
N LEU A 39 -2.76 -20.58 -5.80
CA LEU A 39 -1.38 -20.06 -5.72
C LEU A 39 -1.28 -18.57 -5.30
N GLY A 40 -2.35 -17.98 -4.76
CA GLY A 40 -2.37 -16.56 -4.37
C GLY A 40 -2.10 -16.31 -2.88
N GLY A 41 -2.02 -15.03 -2.50
CA GLY A 41 -1.85 -14.60 -1.12
C GLY A 41 -0.44 -14.15 -0.71
N ASN A 42 0.52 -14.18 -1.64
CA ASN A 42 1.87 -13.67 -1.39
C ASN A 42 1.87 -12.14 -1.47
N GLN A 43 2.21 -11.47 -0.37
CA GLN A 43 2.28 -10.02 -0.28
C GLN A 43 3.68 -9.62 0.20
N LEU A 44 4.32 -8.70 -0.53
CA LEU A 44 5.59 -8.09 -0.16
C LEU A 44 5.31 -6.62 0.13
N VAL A 45 5.59 -6.18 1.36
CA VAL A 45 5.45 -4.78 1.77
C VAL A 45 6.83 -4.24 2.10
N ALA A 46 7.32 -3.38 1.22
CA ALA A 46 8.58 -2.70 1.35
C ALA A 46 8.51 -1.39 0.56
N ASP A 47 9.17 -0.35 1.05
CA ASP A 47 9.42 0.87 0.29
C ASP A 47 10.57 0.59 -0.70
N LEU A 48 10.25 0.50 -2.00
CA LEU A 48 11.19 0.04 -3.03
C LEU A 48 11.14 0.94 -4.28
N ASN A 49 12.30 1.49 -4.65
CA ASN A 49 12.55 2.07 -5.96
C ASN A 49 13.32 1.04 -6.80
N VAL A 50 12.61 0.05 -7.34
CA VAL A 50 13.22 -1.09 -8.06
C VAL A 50 12.47 -1.38 -9.36
N PRO A 51 13.17 -1.82 -10.43
CA PRO A 51 12.50 -2.07 -11.69
C PRO A 51 12.02 -3.52 -11.69
N VAL A 52 10.71 -3.71 -11.60
CA VAL A 52 10.12 -5.05 -11.57
C VAL A 52 9.58 -5.39 -12.95
N ASN A 53 10.11 -6.47 -13.54
CA ASN A 53 9.55 -7.08 -14.73
C ASN A 53 9.11 -8.52 -14.46
N VAL A 54 7.82 -8.79 -14.70
CA VAL A 54 7.20 -10.10 -14.54
C VAL A 54 6.73 -10.55 -15.91
N CYS A 55 7.58 -11.29 -16.63
CA CYS A 55 7.30 -11.76 -17.99
C CYS A 55 7.39 -13.29 -18.07
N GLY A 56 6.92 -13.86 -19.19
CA GLY A 56 7.12 -15.29 -19.45
C GLY A 56 6.30 -16.17 -18.52
N ASN A 57 5.13 -15.71 -18.09
CA ASN A 57 4.20 -16.52 -17.33
C ASN A 57 3.17 -17.12 -18.29
N ALA A 58 3.12 -18.45 -18.36
CA ALA A 58 2.07 -19.18 -19.05
C ALA A 58 1.54 -20.29 -18.16
N ILE A 59 0.23 -20.49 -18.19
CA ILE A 59 -0.48 -21.47 -17.38
C ILE A 59 -1.29 -22.36 -18.33
N ALA A 60 -1.14 -23.68 -18.25
CA ALA A 60 -2.00 -24.64 -18.93
C ALA A 60 -2.61 -25.60 -17.91
N VAL A 61 -3.92 -25.80 -18.01
CA VAL A 61 -4.67 -26.71 -17.14
C VAL A 61 -4.68 -28.13 -17.72
N LEU A 62 -4.85 -28.27 -19.03
CA LEU A 62 -4.64 -29.50 -19.80
C LEU A 62 -4.10 -29.09 -21.17
N GLY A 63 -2.92 -29.57 -21.56
CA GLY A 63 -2.25 -29.19 -22.81
C GLY A 63 -0.86 -28.55 -22.58
N VAL A 64 -0.33 -27.87 -23.59
CA VAL A 64 1.02 -27.28 -23.56
C VAL A 64 0.93 -25.77 -23.29
N ALA A 65 1.65 -25.27 -22.29
CA ALA A 65 1.90 -23.85 -22.09
C ALA A 65 3.30 -23.49 -22.57
N GLY A 66 3.41 -22.38 -23.29
CA GLY A 66 4.68 -21.78 -23.67
C GLY A 66 4.68 -20.32 -23.24
N ALA A 67 5.82 -19.87 -22.72
CA ALA A 67 6.01 -18.49 -22.33
C ALA A 67 7.37 -18.01 -22.83
N ASN A 68 7.45 -16.74 -23.22
CA ASN A 68 8.67 -16.13 -23.73
C ASN A 68 8.84 -14.75 -23.11
N CYS A 69 10.08 -14.36 -22.91
CA CYS A 69 10.51 -13.02 -22.56
C CYS A 69 11.64 -12.61 -23.50
N VAL A 70 11.47 -11.51 -24.22
CA VAL A 70 12.54 -10.84 -24.97
C VAL A 70 12.60 -9.38 -24.53
N ASP A 71 13.81 -8.80 -24.52
CA ASP A 71 14.03 -7.36 -24.28
C ASP A 71 13.27 -6.75 -23.08
N SER A 72 13.23 -7.47 -21.96
CA SER A 72 12.39 -7.16 -20.80
C SER A 72 12.68 -5.84 -20.06
N GLY A 73 13.75 -5.12 -20.41
CA GLY A 73 13.86 -3.66 -20.23
C GLY A 73 13.68 -3.05 -18.84
N ALA A 74 13.67 -3.83 -17.76
CA ALA A 74 13.43 -3.30 -16.42
C ALA A 74 14.65 -2.48 -15.94
N THR A 75 14.50 -1.16 -15.88
CA THR A 75 15.53 -0.23 -15.40
C THR A 75 14.95 0.77 -14.43
N VAL A 76 15.68 1.06 -13.34
CA VAL A 76 15.44 2.26 -12.54
C VAL A 76 16.42 3.30 -13.01
N ILE A 77 15.91 4.51 -13.24
CA ILE A 77 16.70 5.66 -13.63
C ILE A 77 16.56 6.65 -12.49
N GLU A 78 17.69 7.02 -11.90
CA GLU A 78 17.78 8.08 -10.91
C GLU A 78 18.49 9.28 -11.58
N ASP A 79 17.90 10.47 -11.46
CA ASP A 79 18.40 11.73 -12.03
C ASP A 79 19.69 12.25 -11.37
#